data_AF-A0A384BYB6-F1
#
_entry.id   AF-A0A384BYB6-F1
#
_cell.length_a   1.000
_cell.length_b   1.000
_cell.length_c   1.000
_cell.angle_alpha   90.00
_cell.angle_beta   90.00
_cell.angle_gamma   90.00
#
_symmetry.space_group_name_H-M   'P 1'
#
loop_
_entity.id
_entity.type
_entity.pdbx_description
1 polymer ?
#
loop_
_entity_poly.entity_id
_entity_poly.type
_entity_poly.pdbx_seq_one_letter_code
_entity_poly.pdbx_strand_id
1 'polypeptide(L)'
;MESSLTGCARAEPFHTVTPLLESWALSQVAGMTVFLKCENVQPAGSFKIRGIGHFCQEMAKKGCRHLVCSSGGNAGIAAAYAARKLGIPATIVLPEGTSPQVVRRLQGEGAEVQLTGKVWDEASLKAQELAKRDGWVNVPPFDHPLIWEGHASLVRELKAALGTPPGALVLAVGGGGLLAGVSAGLAEVGWQHVPIIAVETQGAHCFNAAIKAGRLVTLPDITSVAKSLGAKTVAARALACTQELEIISEVVEDVQAVSAVQQFLAFFVCRLVVMGPWGRKRDLQLWLPPAKPSVLLNPTHSSKPIGRAASSQKPHRIASARDDLPPPCTPPVKYQLHEDWNGAYCIHIGNPEPRRMPTHTRHSADMC
;
A
#
# COMPACT_ATOMS: atom_id res chain seq x y z
N MET A 1 -44.40 -12.42 34.97
CA MET A 1 -42.96 -12.22 35.26
C MET A 1 -42.21 -12.37 33.95
N GLU A 2 -42.15 -11.29 33.18
CA GLU A 2 -41.33 -11.21 31.97
C GLU A 2 -39.87 -10.99 32.36
N SER A 3 -38.98 -11.89 31.96
CA SER A 3 -37.54 -11.63 31.96
C SER A 3 -37.12 -11.38 30.51
N SER A 4 -37.04 -10.10 30.12
CA SER A 4 -36.35 -9.72 28.89
C SER A 4 -34.84 -9.84 29.11
N LEU A 5 -34.26 -10.92 28.59
CA LEU A 5 -32.83 -11.08 28.41
C LEU A 5 -32.33 -9.97 27.48
N THR A 6 -31.88 -8.86 28.07
CA THR A 6 -31.24 -7.77 27.33
C THR A 6 -29.80 -8.19 27.05
N GLY A 7 -29.62 -9.01 26.01
CA GLY A 7 -28.32 -9.22 25.41
C GLY A 7 -27.81 -7.90 24.87
N CYS A 8 -26.66 -7.44 25.34
CA CYS A 8 -25.95 -6.29 24.77
C CYS A 8 -25.57 -6.65 23.32
N ALA A 9 -26.45 -6.37 22.36
CA ALA A 9 -26.15 -6.50 20.95
C ALA A 9 -24.97 -5.58 20.65
N ARG A 10 -23.80 -6.16 20.37
CA ARG A 10 -22.64 -5.41 19.88
C ARG A 10 -23.11 -4.61 18.67
N ALA A 11 -22.99 -3.28 18.74
CA ALA A 11 -23.29 -2.40 17.62
C ALA A 11 -22.57 -2.92 16.36
N GLU A 12 -23.29 -2.97 15.24
CA GLU A 12 -22.73 -3.49 13.99
C GLU A 12 -21.45 -2.72 13.62
N PRO A 13 -20.39 -3.43 13.17
CA PRO A 13 -19.17 -2.77 12.73
C PRO A 13 -19.43 -1.89 11.51
N PHE A 14 -18.70 -0.77 11.42
CA PHE A 14 -18.77 0.12 10.25
C PHE A 14 -18.04 -0.40 9.01
N HIS A 15 -17.19 -1.42 9.18
CA HIS A 15 -16.59 -2.14 8.09
C HIS A 15 -17.51 -3.27 7.61
N THR A 16 -17.35 -3.67 6.37
CA THR A 16 -18.02 -4.85 5.82
C THR A 16 -17.02 -6.02 5.67
N VAL A 17 -17.56 -7.24 5.57
CA VAL A 17 -16.77 -8.39 5.15
C VAL A 17 -16.47 -8.23 3.66
N THR A 18 -15.19 -8.13 3.32
CA THR A 18 -14.76 -7.92 1.92
C THR A 18 -14.49 -9.24 1.21
N PRO A 19 -14.61 -9.30 -0.13
CA PRO A 19 -14.27 -10.50 -0.89
C PRO A 19 -12.81 -10.92 -0.71
N LEU A 20 -12.60 -12.24 -0.70
CA LEU A 20 -11.29 -12.87 -0.86
C LEU A 20 -11.30 -13.59 -2.22
N LEU A 21 -10.62 -13.02 -3.20
CA LEU A 21 -10.67 -13.48 -4.58
C LEU A 21 -9.37 -14.15 -4.97
N GLU A 22 -9.42 -15.35 -5.55
CA GLU A 22 -8.25 -15.93 -6.19
C GLU A 22 -7.89 -15.13 -7.45
N SER A 23 -6.63 -14.74 -7.58
CA SER A 23 -6.09 -14.06 -8.75
C SER A 23 -5.32 -15.07 -9.59
N TRP A 24 -5.93 -15.54 -10.68
CA TRP A 24 -5.24 -16.44 -11.62
C TRP A 24 -3.97 -15.79 -12.18
N ALA A 25 -4.04 -14.52 -12.60
CA ALA A 25 -2.91 -13.82 -13.19
C ALA A 25 -1.72 -13.69 -12.22
N LEU A 26 -1.95 -13.28 -10.98
CA LEU A 26 -0.88 -13.22 -9.99
C LEU A 26 -0.40 -14.60 -9.57
N SER A 27 -1.28 -15.61 -9.58
CA SER A 27 -0.88 -16.98 -9.27
C SER A 27 0.12 -17.52 -10.28
N GLN A 28 -0.08 -17.21 -11.57
CA GLN A 28 0.86 -17.57 -12.64
C GLN A 28 2.21 -16.87 -12.50
N VAL A 29 2.22 -15.58 -12.13
CA VAL A 29 3.46 -14.81 -11.94
C VAL A 29 4.22 -15.32 -10.71
N ALA A 30 3.52 -15.61 -9.61
CA ALA A 30 4.13 -16.06 -8.37
C ALA A 30 4.49 -17.55 -8.34
N GLY A 31 3.97 -18.35 -9.27
CA GLY A 31 4.13 -19.81 -9.27
C GLY A 31 3.42 -20.51 -8.11
N MET A 32 2.44 -19.85 -7.48
CA MET A 32 1.66 -20.37 -6.36
C MET A 32 0.28 -19.70 -6.33
N THR A 33 -0.71 -20.28 -5.66
CA THR A 33 -2.03 -19.64 -5.54
C THR A 33 -1.92 -18.29 -4.83
N VAL A 34 -2.56 -17.27 -5.38
CA VAL A 34 -2.60 -15.92 -4.82
C VAL A 34 -4.04 -15.49 -4.64
N PHE A 35 -4.43 -15.15 -3.41
CA PHE A 35 -5.71 -14.52 -3.12
C PHE A 35 -5.55 -13.03 -2.83
N LEU A 36 -6.60 -12.29 -3.09
CA LEU A 36 -6.70 -10.85 -2.93
C LEU A 36 -7.80 -10.55 -1.93
N LYS A 37 -7.44 -9.93 -0.81
CA LYS A 37 -8.42 -9.41 0.16
C LYS A 37 -8.73 -7.96 -0.20
N CYS A 38 -9.92 -7.74 -0.75
CA CYS A 38 -10.21 -6.52 -1.50
C CYS A 38 -10.76 -5.41 -0.60
N GLU A 39 -9.89 -4.89 0.27
CA GLU A 39 -10.20 -3.83 1.24
C GLU A 39 -10.51 -2.45 0.61
N ASN A 40 -10.28 -2.27 -0.68
CA ASN A 40 -10.68 -1.10 -1.44
C ASN A 40 -12.21 -0.97 -1.61
N VAL A 41 -12.96 -2.06 -1.45
CA VAL A 41 -14.44 -2.04 -1.52
C VAL A 41 -15.10 -1.73 -0.19
N GLN A 42 -14.31 -1.48 0.86
CA GLN A 42 -14.83 -0.99 2.13
C GLN A 42 -15.62 0.31 1.94
N PRO A 43 -16.60 0.63 2.80
CA PRO A 43 -17.42 1.83 2.63
C PRO A 43 -16.64 3.15 2.58
N ALA A 44 -15.50 3.22 3.28
CA ALA A 44 -14.59 4.38 3.25
C ALA A 44 -13.47 4.26 2.17
N GLY A 45 -13.54 3.25 1.29
CA GLY A 45 -12.58 2.99 0.22
C GLY A 45 -11.27 2.33 0.63
N SER A 46 -11.12 1.95 1.91
CA SER A 46 -9.92 1.25 2.40
C SER A 46 -10.15 0.52 3.72
N PHE A 47 -9.19 -0.33 4.09
CA PHE A 47 -9.18 -1.05 5.38
C PHE A 47 -9.21 -0.14 6.62
N LYS A 48 -8.94 1.17 6.48
CA LYS A 48 -8.89 2.11 7.60
C LYS A 48 -10.20 2.15 8.39
N ILE A 49 -11.34 1.91 7.75
CA ILE A 49 -12.64 1.89 8.44
C ILE A 49 -12.76 0.77 9.49
N ARG A 50 -11.98 -0.31 9.38
CA ARG A 50 -11.98 -1.37 10.39
C ARG A 50 -11.51 -0.85 11.75
N GLY A 51 -10.29 -0.33 11.78
CA GLY A 51 -9.64 0.16 12.98
C GLY A 51 -10.19 1.51 13.43
N ILE A 52 -10.30 2.48 12.51
CA ILE A 52 -10.80 3.82 12.83
C ILE A 52 -12.30 3.77 13.16
N GLY A 53 -13.08 2.94 12.46
CA GLY A 53 -14.50 2.75 12.80
C GLY A 53 -14.67 2.21 14.21
N HIS A 54 -13.93 1.15 14.58
CA HIS A 54 -13.94 0.61 15.95
C HIS A 54 -13.54 1.66 16.98
N PHE A 55 -12.43 2.38 16.75
CA PHE A 55 -12.01 3.48 17.61
C PHE A 55 -13.12 4.52 17.80
N CYS A 56 -13.73 5.01 16.72
CA CYS A 56 -14.78 6.02 16.78
C CYS A 56 -16.04 5.49 17.50
N GLN A 57 -16.43 4.24 17.28
CA GLN A 57 -17.56 3.61 17.97
C GLN A 57 -17.32 3.53 19.49
N GLU A 58 -16.10 3.15 19.90
CA GLU A 58 -15.74 3.10 21.32
C GLU A 58 -15.64 4.50 21.95
N MET A 59 -15.14 5.50 21.21
CA MET A 59 -15.11 6.88 21.70
C MET A 59 -16.53 7.46 21.83
N ALA A 60 -17.43 7.15 20.92
CA ALA A 60 -18.84 7.56 21.01
C ALA A 60 -19.52 6.98 22.27
N LYS A 61 -19.28 5.70 22.58
CA LYS A 61 -19.76 5.07 23.84
C LYS A 61 -19.23 5.77 25.09
N LYS A 62 -18.04 6.37 25.01
CA LYS A 62 -17.40 7.14 26.09
C LYS A 62 -17.84 8.61 26.15
N GLY A 63 -18.86 9.01 25.36
CA GLY A 63 -19.39 10.36 25.36
C GLY A 63 -18.64 11.34 24.45
N CYS A 64 -17.90 10.86 23.46
CA CYS A 64 -17.34 11.71 22.41
C CYS A 64 -18.46 12.50 21.71
N ARG A 65 -18.28 13.82 21.62
CA ARG A 65 -19.21 14.76 20.98
C ARG A 65 -18.66 15.35 19.69
N HIS A 66 -17.36 15.19 19.40
CA HIS A 66 -16.73 15.70 18.18
C HIS A 66 -15.46 14.94 17.86
N LEU A 67 -15.27 14.52 16.60
CA LEU A 67 -14.06 13.84 16.15
C LEU A 67 -13.12 14.82 15.42
N VAL A 68 -11.83 14.75 15.71
CA VAL A 68 -10.81 15.57 15.04
C VAL A 68 -9.77 14.65 14.41
N CYS A 69 -9.36 14.91 13.17
CA CYS A 69 -8.30 14.14 12.53
C CYS A 69 -7.43 15.03 11.65
N SER A 70 -6.11 14.88 11.72
CA SER A 70 -5.18 15.61 10.84
C SER A 70 -4.74 14.74 9.66
N SER A 71 -5.65 14.29 8.80
CA SER A 71 -5.31 13.46 7.64
C SER A 71 -6.19 13.75 6.43
N GLY A 72 -5.57 14.07 5.30
CA GLY A 72 -6.26 14.22 4.00
C GLY A 72 -6.51 12.92 3.25
N GLY A 73 -5.89 11.82 3.69
CA GLY A 73 -6.00 10.52 3.03
C GLY A 73 -7.02 9.57 3.68
N ASN A 74 -6.80 8.28 3.47
CA ASN A 74 -7.66 7.18 3.93
C ASN A 74 -8.09 7.24 5.41
N ALA A 75 -7.22 7.73 6.31
CA ALA A 75 -7.58 7.84 7.73
C ALA A 75 -8.63 8.92 7.97
N GLY A 76 -8.50 10.08 7.33
CA GLY A 76 -9.49 11.17 7.43
C GLY A 76 -10.82 10.79 6.80
N ILE A 77 -10.80 10.09 5.65
CA ILE A 77 -12.02 9.58 5.01
C ILE A 77 -12.73 8.58 5.93
N ALA A 78 -12.00 7.65 6.55
CA ALA A 78 -12.58 6.70 7.51
C ALA A 78 -13.13 7.39 8.76
N ALA A 79 -12.44 8.41 9.28
CA ALA A 79 -12.90 9.19 10.43
C ALA A 79 -14.18 9.96 10.10
N ALA A 80 -14.23 10.65 8.95
CA ALA A 80 -15.39 11.38 8.46
C ALA A 80 -16.59 10.45 8.21
N TYR A 81 -16.36 9.31 7.56
CA TYR A 81 -17.38 8.28 7.36
C TYR A 81 -17.96 7.78 8.69
N ALA A 82 -17.09 7.46 9.66
CA ALA A 82 -17.50 6.97 10.98
C ALA A 82 -18.28 8.03 11.75
N ALA A 83 -17.84 9.29 11.71
CA ALA A 83 -18.52 10.42 12.34
C ALA A 83 -19.95 10.60 11.81
N ARG A 84 -20.10 10.59 10.47
CA ARG A 84 -21.43 10.65 9.83
C ARG A 84 -22.32 9.49 10.26
N LYS A 85 -21.80 8.27 10.32
CA LYS A 85 -22.56 7.09 10.77
C LYS A 85 -22.99 7.18 12.23
N LEU A 86 -22.20 7.84 13.08
CA LEU A 86 -22.49 8.05 14.49
C LEU A 86 -23.40 9.25 14.76
N GLY A 87 -23.64 10.11 13.76
CA GLY A 87 -24.32 11.40 13.97
C GLY A 87 -23.48 12.38 14.80
N ILE A 88 -22.15 12.20 14.84
CA ILE A 88 -21.21 13.06 15.56
C ILE A 88 -20.47 13.94 14.54
N PRO A 89 -20.29 15.24 14.78
CA PRO A 89 -19.51 16.09 13.89
C PRO A 89 -18.03 15.66 13.80
N ALA A 90 -17.40 15.90 12.65
CA ALA A 90 -15.97 15.72 12.47
C ALA A 90 -15.31 16.94 11.85
N THR A 91 -14.14 17.31 12.38
CA THR A 91 -13.24 18.31 11.80
C THR A 91 -11.96 17.64 11.30
N ILE A 92 -11.66 17.79 10.02
CA ILE A 92 -10.42 17.32 9.41
C ILE A 92 -9.49 18.51 9.19
N VAL A 93 -8.34 18.49 9.85
CA VAL A 93 -7.36 19.59 9.78
C VAL A 93 -6.26 19.25 8.78
N LEU A 94 -6.07 20.09 7.77
CA LEU A 94 -5.17 19.84 6.65
C LEU A 94 -4.28 21.07 6.38
N PRO A 95 -3.09 20.91 5.76
CA PRO A 95 -2.29 22.05 5.31
C PRO A 95 -3.02 22.89 4.26
N GLU A 96 -2.72 24.19 4.19
CA GLU A 96 -3.32 25.16 3.25
C GLU A 96 -3.11 24.78 1.78
N GLY A 97 -1.98 24.13 1.46
CA GLY A 97 -1.66 23.66 0.11
C GLY A 97 -2.41 22.39 -0.32
N THR A 98 -3.33 21.87 0.50
CA THR A 98 -4.06 20.63 0.18
C THR A 98 -4.95 20.82 -1.06
N SER A 99 -4.93 19.83 -1.96
CA SER A 99 -5.69 19.92 -3.20
C SER A 99 -7.20 20.06 -2.96
N PRO A 100 -7.92 20.88 -3.74
CA PRO A 100 -9.37 21.04 -3.59
C PRO A 100 -10.16 19.74 -3.75
N GLN A 101 -9.63 18.75 -4.48
CA GLN A 101 -10.25 17.42 -4.62
C GLN A 101 -10.32 16.67 -3.29
N VAL A 102 -9.22 16.67 -2.53
CA VAL A 102 -9.17 16.06 -1.19
C VAL A 102 -10.16 16.74 -0.25
N VAL A 103 -10.20 18.08 -0.25
CA VAL A 103 -11.14 18.86 0.57
C VAL A 103 -12.59 18.49 0.23
N ARG A 104 -12.96 18.50 -1.06
CA ARG A 104 -14.30 18.12 -1.51
C ARG A 104 -14.67 16.69 -1.15
N ARG A 105 -13.71 15.76 -1.24
CA ARG A 105 -13.95 14.34 -0.88
C ARG A 105 -14.33 14.21 0.60
N LEU A 106 -13.64 14.91 1.50
CA LEU A 106 -13.92 14.89 2.93
C LEU A 106 -15.22 15.61 3.28
N GLN A 107 -15.49 16.76 2.65
CA GLN A 107 -16.76 17.47 2.79
C GLN A 107 -17.94 16.63 2.29
N GLY A 108 -17.76 15.86 1.22
CA GLY A 108 -18.76 14.89 0.74
C GLY A 108 -19.05 13.76 1.72
N GLU A 109 -18.14 13.48 2.67
CA GLU A 109 -18.40 12.58 3.79
C GLU A 109 -19.13 13.27 4.97
N GLY A 110 -19.36 14.59 4.87
CA GLY A 110 -20.04 15.40 5.90
C GLY A 110 -19.10 16.01 6.94
N ALA A 111 -17.79 15.96 6.72
CA ALA A 111 -16.82 16.56 7.64
C ALA A 111 -16.60 18.05 7.36
N GLU A 112 -16.38 18.82 8.43
CA GLU A 112 -15.78 20.15 8.35
C GLU A 112 -14.30 19.99 8.01
N VAL A 113 -13.80 20.78 7.05
CA VAL A 113 -12.38 20.77 6.69
C VAL A 113 -11.78 22.12 7.08
N GLN A 114 -10.78 22.10 7.96
CA GLN A 114 -10.03 23.28 8.36
C GLN A 114 -8.64 23.24 7.72
N LEU A 115 -8.34 24.25 6.90
CA LEU A 115 -7.03 24.43 6.32
C LEU A 115 -6.18 25.26 7.28
N THR A 116 -5.05 24.74 7.74
CA THR A 116 -4.18 25.41 8.71
C THR A 116 -2.74 24.99 8.50
N GLY A 117 -1.87 25.99 8.37
CA GLY A 117 -0.43 25.78 8.31
C GLY A 117 0.07 25.34 6.93
N LYS A 118 1.38 25.39 6.77
CA LYS A 118 2.05 25.08 5.49
C LYS A 118 2.39 23.60 5.36
N VAL A 119 2.56 22.92 6.48
CA VAL A 119 3.01 21.52 6.54
C VAL A 119 2.11 20.69 7.45
N TRP A 120 2.18 19.37 7.29
CA TRP A 120 1.34 18.43 8.04
C TRP A 120 1.53 18.53 9.57
N ASP A 121 2.75 18.77 10.06
CA ASP A 121 3.03 18.89 11.49
C ASP A 121 2.24 20.04 12.14
N GLU A 122 2.10 21.17 11.45
CA GLU A 122 1.31 22.32 11.92
C GLU A 122 -0.20 21.98 11.98
N ALA A 123 -0.72 21.31 10.95
CA ALA A 123 -2.10 20.82 10.94
C ALA A 123 -2.35 19.78 12.05
N SER A 124 -1.36 18.93 12.34
CA SER A 124 -1.44 17.95 13.42
C SER A 124 -1.45 18.60 14.80
N LEU A 125 -0.58 19.59 15.04
CA LEU A 125 -0.60 20.38 16.27
C LEU A 125 -1.94 21.07 16.48
N LYS A 126 -2.53 21.63 15.42
CA LYS A 126 -3.86 22.25 15.51
C LYS A 126 -4.96 21.22 15.83
N ALA A 127 -4.92 20.03 15.23
CA ALA A 127 -5.86 18.96 15.56
C ALA A 127 -5.75 18.53 17.04
N GLN A 128 -4.52 18.44 17.57
CA GLN A 128 -4.27 18.15 18.98
C GLN A 128 -4.78 19.25 19.90
N GLU A 129 -4.63 20.52 19.52
CA GLU A 129 -5.18 21.67 20.24
C GLU A 129 -6.72 21.60 20.30
N LEU A 130 -7.37 21.34 19.16
CA LEU A 130 -8.84 21.21 19.08
C LEU A 130 -9.35 20.06 19.95
N ALA A 131 -8.62 18.95 20.01
CA ALA A 131 -8.97 17.80 20.84
C ALA A 131 -8.86 18.04 22.36
N LYS A 132 -8.32 19.19 22.81
CA LYS A 132 -8.37 19.58 24.24
C LYS A 132 -9.73 20.12 24.67
N ARG A 133 -10.63 20.40 23.73
CA ARG A 133 -11.99 20.86 24.03
C ARG A 133 -12.79 19.72 24.64
N ASP A 134 -13.70 20.05 25.56
CA ASP A 134 -14.51 19.06 26.26
C ASP A 134 -15.35 18.23 25.27
N GLY A 135 -15.23 16.90 25.37
CA GLY A 135 -15.89 15.94 24.48
C GLY A 135 -15.33 15.86 23.05
N TRP A 136 -14.22 16.52 22.73
CA TRP A 136 -13.54 16.39 21.43
C TRP A 136 -12.46 15.32 21.50
N VAL A 137 -12.36 14.48 20.48
CA VAL A 137 -11.41 13.35 20.45
C VAL A 137 -10.58 13.38 19.18
N ASN A 138 -9.26 13.37 19.34
CA ASN A 138 -8.33 13.19 18.22
C ASN A 138 -8.35 11.72 17.76
N VAL A 139 -8.52 11.49 16.47
CA VAL A 139 -8.53 10.18 15.84
C VAL A 139 -7.12 9.86 15.34
N PRO A 140 -6.39 8.93 16.00
CA PRO A 140 -5.07 8.54 15.55
C PRO A 140 -5.16 7.80 14.20
N PRO A 141 -4.22 8.00 13.28
CA PRO A 141 -4.28 7.36 11.96
C PRO A 141 -3.87 5.88 11.96
N PHE A 142 -3.18 5.41 13.01
CA PHE A 142 -2.70 4.03 13.13
C PHE A 142 -2.29 3.59 14.56
N ASP A 143 -1.72 4.45 15.39
CA ASP A 143 -1.08 4.08 16.67
C ASP A 143 -2.08 4.13 17.85
N HIS A 144 -2.95 3.12 17.94
CA HIS A 144 -3.88 3.00 19.06
C HIS A 144 -4.37 1.54 19.22
N PRO A 145 -4.46 0.99 20.44
CA PRO A 145 -4.91 -0.38 20.68
C PRO A 145 -6.26 -0.73 20.02
N LEU A 146 -7.25 0.15 20.16
CA LEU A 146 -8.56 -0.03 19.50
C LEU A 146 -8.45 -0.07 17.97
N ILE A 147 -7.53 0.69 17.35
CA ILE A 147 -7.36 0.63 15.90
C ILE A 147 -6.83 -0.73 15.49
N TRP A 148 -5.88 -1.29 16.24
CA TRP A 148 -5.32 -2.62 15.98
C TRP A 148 -6.36 -3.71 16.19
N GLU A 149 -7.16 -3.62 17.26
CA GLU A 149 -8.27 -4.53 17.53
C GLU A 149 -9.29 -4.53 16.38
N GLY A 150 -9.67 -3.34 15.89
CA GLY A 150 -10.55 -3.23 14.74
C GLY A 150 -9.93 -3.84 13.47
N HIS A 151 -8.63 -3.60 13.21
CA HIS A 151 -7.92 -4.22 12.09
C HIS A 151 -7.80 -5.75 12.19
N ALA A 152 -7.76 -6.33 13.38
CA ALA A 152 -7.70 -7.78 13.60
C ALA A 152 -8.92 -8.52 13.02
N SER A 153 -10.07 -7.83 12.85
CA SER A 153 -11.25 -8.37 12.15
C SER A 153 -10.93 -8.94 10.77
N LEU A 154 -9.95 -8.37 10.07
CA LEU A 154 -9.51 -8.84 8.76
C LEU A 154 -9.07 -10.31 8.81
N VAL A 155 -8.33 -10.71 9.85
CA VAL A 155 -7.79 -12.08 9.96
C VAL A 155 -8.89 -13.06 10.32
N ARG A 156 -9.88 -12.65 11.12
CA ARG A 156 -11.08 -13.46 11.39
C ARG A 156 -11.84 -13.78 10.10
N GLU A 157 -11.96 -12.81 9.20
CA GLU A 157 -12.56 -13.04 7.87
C GLU A 157 -11.72 -13.97 7.00
N LEU A 158 -10.39 -13.84 7.01
CA LEU A 158 -9.50 -14.77 6.30
C LEU A 158 -9.64 -16.20 6.85
N LYS A 159 -9.71 -16.35 8.18
CA LYS A 159 -9.91 -17.65 8.84
C LYS A 159 -11.23 -18.29 8.42
N ALA A 160 -12.31 -17.52 8.40
CA ALA A 160 -13.62 -17.99 7.99
C ALA A 160 -13.66 -18.39 6.50
N ALA A 161 -12.97 -17.64 5.63
CA ALA A 161 -12.97 -17.89 4.18
C ALA A 161 -12.04 -19.04 3.76
N LEU A 162 -10.83 -19.14 4.33
CA LEU A 162 -9.82 -20.13 3.92
C LEU A 162 -9.93 -21.46 4.67
N GLY A 163 -10.40 -21.45 5.92
CA GLY A 163 -10.41 -22.61 6.82
C GLY A 163 -9.01 -23.00 7.35
N THR A 164 -8.01 -23.04 6.47
CA THR A 164 -6.61 -23.37 6.77
C THR A 164 -5.69 -22.14 6.71
N PRO A 165 -4.57 -22.13 7.47
CA PRO A 165 -3.61 -21.02 7.40
C PRO A 165 -3.03 -20.87 5.98
N PRO A 166 -2.86 -19.63 5.48
CA PRO A 166 -2.14 -19.38 4.24
C PRO A 166 -0.63 -19.56 4.41
N GLY A 167 0.12 -19.59 3.31
CA GLY A 167 1.58 -19.69 3.35
C GLY A 167 2.27 -18.39 3.79
N ALA A 168 1.68 -17.24 3.45
CA ALA A 168 2.13 -15.91 3.89
C ALA A 168 1.02 -14.87 3.74
N LEU A 169 1.12 -13.76 4.47
CA LEU A 169 0.32 -12.55 4.28
C LEU A 169 1.19 -11.38 3.83
N VAL A 170 0.83 -10.70 2.75
CA VAL A 170 1.56 -9.54 2.23
C VAL A 170 0.78 -8.26 2.49
N LEU A 171 1.35 -7.33 3.24
CA LEU A 171 0.70 -6.05 3.55
C LEU A 171 1.67 -4.88 3.41
N ALA A 172 1.14 -3.71 3.04
CA ALA A 172 1.90 -2.48 3.03
C ALA A 172 1.99 -1.86 4.44
N VAL A 173 3.16 -1.33 4.79
CA VAL A 173 3.41 -0.66 6.08
C VAL A 173 3.56 0.84 5.86
N GLY A 174 2.81 1.62 6.64
CA GLY A 174 3.11 3.03 6.89
C GLY A 174 3.47 3.19 8.36
N GLY A 175 2.54 3.69 9.17
CA GLY A 175 2.72 3.72 10.64
C GLY A 175 2.59 2.37 11.35
N GLY A 176 2.30 1.27 10.63
CA GLY A 176 2.26 -0.08 11.21
C GLY A 176 0.95 -0.51 11.88
N GLY A 177 -0.12 0.30 11.86
CA GLY A 177 -1.40 -0.08 12.47
C GLY A 177 -2.06 -1.32 11.87
N LEU A 178 -1.97 -1.50 10.54
CA LEU A 178 -2.45 -2.72 9.88
C LEU A 178 -1.62 -3.93 10.29
N LEU A 179 -0.29 -3.80 10.30
CA LEU A 179 0.63 -4.84 10.73
C LEU A 179 0.33 -5.30 12.16
N ALA A 180 0.16 -4.35 13.08
CA ALA A 180 -0.18 -4.64 14.48
C ALA A 180 -1.53 -5.37 14.61
N GLY A 181 -2.54 -4.94 13.86
CA GLY A 181 -3.86 -5.58 13.85
C GLY A 181 -3.84 -6.99 13.24
N VAL A 182 -3.15 -7.18 12.11
CA VAL A 182 -2.97 -8.49 11.49
C VAL A 182 -2.18 -9.41 12.41
N SER A 183 -1.13 -8.92 13.05
CA SER A 183 -0.34 -9.70 14.02
C SER A 183 -1.20 -10.19 15.18
N ALA A 184 -1.99 -9.30 15.79
CA ALA A 184 -2.94 -9.66 16.84
C ALA A 184 -3.99 -10.66 16.36
N GLY A 185 -4.55 -10.45 15.16
CA GLY A 185 -5.53 -11.36 14.56
C GLY A 185 -4.96 -12.75 14.26
N LEU A 186 -3.70 -12.85 13.79
CA LEU A 186 -3.02 -14.13 13.58
C LEU A 186 -2.84 -14.88 14.91
N ALA A 187 -2.49 -14.16 15.97
CA ALA A 187 -2.43 -14.73 17.31
C ALA A 187 -3.79 -15.26 17.79
N GLU A 188 -4.85 -14.48 17.60
CA GLU A 188 -6.24 -14.82 17.96
C GLU A 188 -6.72 -16.12 17.29
N VAL A 189 -6.42 -16.32 16.01
CA VAL A 189 -6.89 -17.49 15.24
C VAL A 189 -5.93 -18.68 15.24
N GLY A 190 -4.83 -18.61 16.00
CA GLY A 190 -3.83 -19.67 16.11
C GLY A 190 -2.89 -19.80 14.89
N TRP A 191 -2.70 -18.73 14.13
CA TRP A 191 -1.88 -18.67 12.90
C TRP A 191 -0.55 -17.92 13.09
N GLN A 192 0.01 -17.97 14.28
CA GLN A 192 1.26 -17.26 14.64
C GLN A 192 2.50 -17.73 13.83
N HIS A 193 2.42 -18.90 13.20
CA HIS A 193 3.47 -19.44 12.35
C HIS A 193 3.42 -18.92 10.89
N VAL A 194 2.39 -18.16 10.52
CA VAL A 194 2.24 -17.60 9.18
C VAL A 194 3.10 -16.35 9.06
N PRO A 195 4.09 -16.30 8.16
CA PRO A 195 4.94 -15.12 8.00
C PRO A 195 4.17 -13.95 7.39
N ILE A 196 4.52 -12.74 7.82
CA ILE A 196 4.03 -11.49 7.22
C ILE A 196 5.14 -10.88 6.37
N ILE A 197 4.86 -10.65 5.10
CA ILE A 197 5.71 -9.85 4.21
C ILE A 197 5.23 -8.40 4.30
N ALA A 198 5.98 -7.60 5.05
CA ALA A 198 5.73 -6.19 5.31
C ALA A 198 6.46 -5.33 4.28
N VAL A 199 5.71 -4.67 3.41
CA VAL A 199 6.28 -3.96 2.26
C VAL A 199 6.14 -2.45 2.38
N GLU A 200 7.22 -1.74 2.08
CA GLU A 200 7.29 -0.28 2.06
C GLU A 200 7.91 0.20 0.74
N THR A 201 7.79 1.49 0.44
CA THR A 201 8.52 2.13 -0.66
C THR A 201 9.78 2.85 -0.17
N GLN A 202 10.81 2.88 -1.02
CA GLN A 202 12.00 3.68 -0.80
C GLN A 202 11.60 5.15 -0.62
N GLY A 203 12.04 5.79 0.47
CA GLY A 203 11.56 7.12 0.88
C GLY A 203 10.34 7.17 1.82
N ALA A 204 9.69 6.04 2.13
CA ALA A 204 8.66 5.92 3.17
C ALA A 204 8.83 4.65 4.04
N HIS A 205 10.05 4.12 4.13
CA HIS A 205 10.39 2.82 4.74
C HIS A 205 10.78 2.91 6.22
N CYS A 206 9.94 3.59 7.02
CA CYS A 206 10.26 3.84 8.43
C CYS A 206 10.32 2.55 9.27
N PHE A 207 9.54 1.53 8.90
CA PHE A 207 9.53 0.24 9.60
C PHE A 207 10.78 -0.59 9.29
N ASN A 208 11.20 -0.66 8.02
CA ASN A 208 12.45 -1.30 7.61
C ASN A 208 13.65 -0.65 8.29
N ALA A 209 13.69 0.68 8.34
CA ALA A 209 14.72 1.42 9.06
C ALA A 209 14.75 1.07 10.56
N ALA A 210 13.57 0.96 11.19
CA ALA A 210 13.47 0.57 12.59
C ALA A 210 13.93 -0.88 12.86
N ILE A 211 13.58 -1.83 11.97
CA ILE A 211 14.05 -3.22 12.04
C ILE A 211 15.57 -3.29 11.95
N LYS A 212 16.16 -2.65 10.94
CA LYS A 212 17.62 -2.64 10.73
C LYS A 212 18.37 -2.03 11.92
N ALA A 213 17.78 -1.02 12.56
CA ALA A 213 18.37 -0.37 13.73
C ALA A 213 18.08 -1.08 15.06
N GLY A 214 17.14 -2.03 15.11
CA GLY A 214 16.66 -2.65 16.35
C GLY A 214 15.93 -1.71 17.31
N ARG A 215 15.55 -0.51 16.85
CA ARG A 215 14.88 0.54 17.63
C ARG A 215 14.08 1.47 16.73
N LEU A 216 13.19 2.27 17.29
CA LEU A 216 12.47 3.28 16.52
C LEU A 216 13.44 4.29 15.88
N VAL A 217 13.18 4.57 14.61
CA VAL A 217 13.92 5.53 13.78
C VAL A 217 12.91 6.46 13.13
N THR A 218 13.23 7.76 13.12
CA THR A 218 12.46 8.79 12.44
C THR A 218 13.17 9.14 11.14
N LEU A 219 12.52 8.91 10.01
CA LEU A 219 13.00 9.37 8.71
C LEU A 219 13.05 10.91 8.70
N PRO A 220 14.06 11.52 8.06
CA PRO A 220 14.15 12.99 8.00
C PRO A 220 12.97 13.58 7.22
N ASP A 221 12.54 12.91 6.15
CA ASP A 221 11.44 13.33 5.28
C ASP A 221 10.80 12.12 4.58
N ILE A 222 9.63 12.34 3.97
CA ILE A 222 8.94 11.37 3.11
C ILE A 222 9.15 11.76 1.65
N THR A 223 10.02 11.04 0.94
CA THR A 223 10.37 11.34 -0.46
C THR A 223 9.65 10.44 -1.47
N SER A 224 8.96 9.41 -0.99
CA SER A 224 8.22 8.45 -1.83
C SER A 224 6.94 9.06 -2.40
N VAL A 225 6.59 8.70 -3.64
CA VAL A 225 5.29 9.07 -4.25
C VAL A 225 4.12 8.39 -3.55
N ALA A 226 4.35 7.26 -2.86
CA ALA A 226 3.36 6.56 -2.06
C ALA A 226 3.06 7.26 -0.72
N LYS A 227 2.53 8.50 -0.78
CA LYS A 227 2.27 9.36 0.39
C LYS A 227 1.42 8.68 1.48
N SER A 228 0.56 7.72 1.12
CA SER A 228 -0.26 6.98 2.11
C SER A 228 0.52 6.05 3.04
N LEU A 229 1.78 5.75 2.71
CA LEU A 229 2.73 5.04 3.57
C LEU A 229 3.56 6.00 4.45
N GLY A 230 3.49 7.31 4.20
CA GLY A 230 4.39 8.33 4.71
C GLY A 230 4.29 8.65 6.21
N ALA A 231 4.45 7.66 7.08
CA ALA A 231 4.78 7.88 8.48
C ALA A 231 6.31 8.02 8.60
N LYS A 232 6.78 9.08 9.27
CA LYS A 232 8.23 9.26 9.50
C LYS A 232 8.77 8.25 10.52
N THR A 233 7.92 7.83 11.45
CA THR A 233 8.24 6.87 12.50
C THR A 233 7.09 5.86 12.61
N VAL A 234 7.42 4.58 12.65
CA VAL A 234 6.46 3.50 12.85
C VAL A 234 5.99 3.47 14.32
N ALA A 235 4.79 2.95 14.59
CA ALA A 235 4.34 2.68 15.95
C ALA A 235 5.26 1.70 16.69
N ALA A 236 5.50 1.93 17.98
CA ALA A 236 6.28 1.02 18.83
C ALA A 236 5.76 -0.42 18.79
N ARG A 237 4.43 -0.58 18.74
CA ARG A 237 3.78 -1.88 18.63
C ARG A 237 4.20 -2.65 17.38
N ALA A 238 4.32 -1.97 16.24
CA ALA A 238 4.70 -2.61 14.99
C ALA A 238 6.12 -3.19 15.05
N LEU A 239 7.05 -2.47 15.67
CA LEU A 239 8.40 -2.99 15.93
C LEU A 239 8.36 -4.17 16.92
N ALA A 240 7.54 -4.11 17.97
CA ALA A 240 7.39 -5.22 18.90
C ALA A 240 6.86 -6.51 18.24
N CYS A 241 6.02 -6.39 17.20
CA CYS A 241 5.52 -7.56 16.45
C CYS A 241 6.64 -8.42 15.83
N THR A 242 7.83 -7.86 15.56
CA THR A 242 8.96 -8.63 14.99
C THR A 242 9.59 -9.60 15.98
N GLN A 243 9.30 -9.45 17.28
CA GLN A 243 9.70 -10.36 18.33
C GLN A 243 8.66 -11.49 18.55
N GLU A 244 7.45 -11.33 18.00
CA GLU A 244 6.32 -12.22 18.22
C GLU A 244 6.04 -13.12 17.00
N LEU A 245 6.31 -12.62 15.79
CA LEU A 245 6.00 -13.27 14.51
C LEU A 245 7.17 -13.13 13.55
N GLU A 246 7.24 -14.05 12.58
CA GLU A 246 8.15 -13.91 11.44
C GLU A 246 7.65 -12.78 10.53
N ILE A 247 8.38 -11.66 10.50
CA ILE A 247 8.10 -10.52 9.64
C ILE A 247 9.26 -10.31 8.68
N ILE A 248 9.00 -10.45 7.39
CA ILE A 248 9.93 -10.20 6.30
C ILE A 248 9.71 -8.77 5.82
N SER A 249 10.68 -7.89 6.04
CA SER A 249 10.57 -6.48 5.66
C SER A 249 11.22 -6.23 4.29
N GLU A 250 10.39 -5.86 3.32
CA GLU A 250 10.80 -5.57 1.94
C GLU A 250 10.61 -4.09 1.61
N VAL A 251 11.57 -3.52 0.89
CA VAL A 251 11.50 -2.13 0.40
C VAL A 251 11.60 -2.15 -1.11
N VAL A 252 10.64 -1.53 -1.77
CA VAL A 252 10.61 -1.43 -3.24
C VAL A 252 10.72 -0.01 -3.73
N GLU A 253 11.16 0.16 -4.97
CA GLU A 253 11.20 1.46 -5.63
C GLU A 253 9.79 1.93 -5.99
N ASP A 254 9.57 3.25 -6.01
CA ASP A 254 8.29 3.84 -6.40
C ASP A 254 7.83 3.40 -7.78
N VAL A 255 8.77 3.20 -8.72
CA VAL A 255 8.45 2.69 -10.07
C VAL A 255 7.83 1.30 -10.01
N GLN A 256 8.29 0.43 -9.11
CA GLN A 256 7.74 -0.92 -8.96
C GLN A 256 6.33 -0.87 -8.36
N ALA A 257 6.12 0.02 -7.39
CA ALA A 257 4.80 0.25 -6.80
C ALA A 257 3.80 0.80 -7.84
N VAL A 258 4.22 1.77 -8.67
CA VAL A 258 3.39 2.34 -9.74
C VAL A 258 3.12 1.33 -10.86
N SER A 259 4.13 0.58 -11.30
CA SER A 259 3.95 -0.47 -12.31
C SER A 259 2.99 -1.55 -11.82
N ALA A 260 3.07 -1.93 -10.55
CA ALA A 260 2.13 -2.87 -9.99
C ALA A 260 0.69 -2.31 -9.99
N VAL A 261 0.47 -1.04 -9.62
CA VAL A 261 -0.85 -0.38 -9.77
C VAL A 261 -1.35 -0.46 -11.22
N GLN A 262 -0.50 -0.17 -12.20
CA GLN A 262 -0.88 -0.20 -13.62
C GLN A 262 -1.28 -1.61 -14.08
N GLN A 263 -0.52 -2.62 -13.70
CA GLN A 263 -0.84 -4.03 -13.99
C GLN A 263 -2.12 -4.46 -13.26
N PHE A 264 -2.32 -3.98 -12.04
CA PHE A 264 -3.50 -4.30 -11.24
C PHE A 264 -4.76 -3.63 -11.82
N LEU A 265 -4.67 -2.39 -12.31
CA LEU A 265 -5.78 -1.71 -12.98
C LEU A 265 -6.21 -2.38 -14.28
N ALA A 266 -5.29 -3.05 -14.97
CA ALA A 266 -5.64 -3.90 -16.10
C ALA A 266 -6.49 -5.12 -15.68
N PHE A 267 -6.53 -5.47 -14.37
CA PHE A 267 -7.08 -6.72 -13.85
C PHE A 267 -7.81 -6.67 -12.48
N PHE A 268 -8.35 -5.52 -12.00
CA PHE A 268 -9.03 -5.23 -10.69
C PHE A 268 -8.15 -4.77 -9.52
N VAL A 269 -8.71 -4.06 -8.50
CA VAL A 269 -8.07 -3.28 -7.40
C VAL A 269 -8.17 -3.96 -6.00
N CYS A 270 -7.07 -4.13 -5.21
CA CYS A 270 -7.00 -4.78 -3.87
C CYS A 270 -5.65 -4.41 -3.16
N ARG A 271 -5.62 -4.44 -1.80
CA ARG A 271 -4.52 -3.92 -0.93
C ARG A 271 -3.85 -4.95 0.00
N LEU A 272 -4.33 -6.19 0.02
CA LEU A 272 -3.75 -7.29 0.79
C LEU A 272 -3.74 -8.53 -0.10
N VAL A 273 -2.58 -9.17 -0.15
CA VAL A 273 -2.33 -10.37 -0.95
C VAL A 273 -2.05 -11.53 -0.01
N VAL A 274 -2.73 -12.65 -0.23
CA VAL A 274 -2.60 -13.88 0.57
C VAL A 274 -2.01 -14.95 -0.33
N MET A 275 -0.88 -15.53 0.07
CA MET A 275 -0.19 -16.54 -0.74
C MET A 275 -0.59 -17.95 -0.28
N GLY A 276 -0.73 -18.87 -1.23
CA GLY A 276 -1.05 -20.28 -1.04
C GLY A 276 0.03 -21.04 -0.27
N PRO A 277 -0.20 -22.32 0.06
CA PRO A 277 0.67 -23.11 0.93
C PRO A 277 2.12 -23.17 0.42
N TRP A 278 3.07 -22.96 1.33
CA TRP A 278 4.50 -22.95 1.08
C TRP A 278 5.10 -24.35 1.34
N GLY A 279 5.82 -24.90 0.35
CA GLY A 279 6.59 -26.14 0.52
C GLY A 279 7.82 -25.90 1.40
N ARG A 280 7.92 -26.60 2.53
CA ARG A 280 8.98 -26.40 3.53
C ARG A 280 10.40 -26.66 3.00
N LYS A 281 11.31 -25.74 3.36
CA LYS A 281 12.77 -25.88 3.53
C LYS A 281 13.60 -26.21 2.29
N ARG A 282 13.93 -25.16 1.54
CA ARG A 282 15.25 -24.72 1.04
C ARG A 282 14.93 -23.54 0.11
N ASP A 283 15.89 -22.66 -0.15
CA ASP A 283 15.79 -21.62 -1.21
C ASP A 283 15.17 -20.26 -0.84
N LEU A 284 15.45 -19.73 0.36
CA LEU A 284 15.51 -18.26 0.49
C LEU A 284 16.72 -17.68 -0.28
N GLN A 285 17.75 -18.50 -0.52
CA GLN A 285 19.03 -18.12 -1.14
C GLN A 285 19.00 -18.04 -2.68
N LEU A 286 17.91 -18.48 -3.32
CA LEU A 286 17.69 -18.34 -4.78
C LEU A 286 16.89 -17.08 -5.16
N TRP A 287 16.45 -16.29 -4.18
CA TRP A 287 15.63 -15.08 -4.41
C TRP A 287 16.41 -13.76 -4.41
N LEU A 288 17.74 -13.80 -4.28
CA LEU A 288 18.65 -12.67 -4.50
C LEU A 288 19.97 -13.24 -5.03
N PRO A 289 20.49 -12.84 -6.21
CA PRO A 289 21.85 -13.25 -6.57
C PRO A 289 22.83 -12.55 -5.61
N PRO A 290 23.94 -13.23 -5.24
CA PRO A 290 24.97 -12.63 -4.42
C PRO A 290 25.57 -11.43 -5.15
N ALA A 291 25.58 -10.28 -4.50
CA ALA A 291 26.45 -9.19 -4.91
C ALA A 291 27.90 -9.69 -4.82
N LYS A 292 28.54 -9.93 -5.96
CA LYS A 292 30.00 -9.93 -6.04
C LYS A 292 30.48 -8.92 -7.08
N PRO A 293 31.54 -8.17 -6.73
CA PRO A 293 32.03 -7.06 -7.52
C PRO A 293 32.94 -7.58 -8.62
N SER A 294 32.79 -7.07 -9.84
CA SER A 294 33.85 -7.20 -10.84
C SER A 294 33.74 -6.09 -11.88
N VAL A 295 34.53 -5.05 -11.62
CA VAL A 295 35.20 -4.25 -12.64
C VAL A 295 35.98 -5.20 -13.55
N LEU A 296 35.78 -5.09 -14.86
CA LEU A 296 36.72 -5.54 -15.88
C LEU A 296 36.54 -4.67 -17.13
N LEU A 297 37.38 -3.64 -17.20
CA LEU A 297 37.81 -3.04 -18.47
C LEU A 297 38.50 -4.13 -19.31
N ASN A 298 38.40 -4.03 -20.65
CA ASN A 298 39.47 -3.64 -21.59
C ASN A 298 39.15 -4.17 -23.04
N PRO A 299 39.97 -3.95 -24.09
CA PRO A 299 39.83 -2.83 -25.05
C PRO A 299 39.88 -3.22 -26.56
N THR A 300 39.87 -2.21 -27.43
CA THR A 300 40.31 -2.17 -28.86
C THR A 300 39.42 -2.87 -29.90
N HIS A 301 39.19 -2.37 -31.13
CA HIS A 301 40.05 -1.62 -32.03
C HIS A 301 39.27 -0.67 -32.98
N SER A 302 39.94 0.44 -33.32
CA SER A 302 39.87 1.36 -34.49
C SER A 302 38.98 0.98 -35.68
N SER A 303 38.27 1.90 -36.35
CA SER A 303 38.89 2.97 -37.16
C SER A 303 37.94 4.13 -37.54
N LYS A 304 38.38 5.37 -37.27
CA LYS A 304 38.09 6.60 -38.04
C LYS A 304 39.11 6.73 -39.20
N PRO A 305 39.15 7.79 -40.04
CA PRO A 305 38.23 8.92 -40.29
C PRO A 305 37.95 9.11 -41.81
N ILE A 306 37.12 10.06 -42.25
CA ILE A 306 37.47 11.36 -42.89
C ILE A 306 36.15 11.77 -43.61
N GLY A 307 35.64 13.00 -43.66
CA GLY A 307 36.06 14.32 -43.22
C GLY A 307 35.21 15.37 -43.96
N ARG A 308 35.10 16.58 -43.39
CA ARG A 308 34.68 17.87 -44.01
C ARG A 308 33.25 17.93 -44.60
N ALA A 309 32.57 19.06 -44.73
CA ALA A 309 32.58 20.43 -44.21
C ALA A 309 31.34 21.13 -44.87
N ALA A 310 30.96 22.31 -44.35
CA ALA A 310 30.05 23.30 -44.98
C ALA A 310 28.55 22.93 -45.02
N SER A 311 27.68 23.58 -44.24
CA SER A 311 27.13 24.95 -44.36
C SER A 311 26.27 25.18 -45.60
N SER A 312 24.96 25.38 -45.39
CA SER A 312 24.20 26.59 -45.76
C SER A 312 22.73 26.26 -46.14
N GLN A 313 21.86 27.16 -45.66
CA GLN A 313 20.61 27.64 -46.29
C GLN A 313 19.44 26.67 -46.54
N LYS A 314 18.31 26.99 -45.88
CA LYS A 314 16.94 26.77 -46.39
C LYS A 314 16.74 27.59 -47.68
N PRO A 315 15.88 27.11 -48.60
CA PRO A 315 14.57 27.76 -48.73
C PRO A 315 13.39 26.79 -49.02
N HIS A 316 12.20 27.39 -49.07
CA HIS A 316 10.85 26.82 -49.04
C HIS A 316 10.35 26.13 -50.34
N ARG A 317 9.38 25.21 -50.14
CA ARG A 317 8.21 24.77 -50.99
C ARG A 317 8.50 24.38 -52.46
N ILE A 318 8.04 23.25 -52.98
CA ILE A 318 6.64 22.93 -53.38
C ILE A 318 6.52 21.39 -53.58
N ALA A 319 5.28 20.91 -53.42
CA ALA A 319 4.79 19.54 -53.41
C ALA A 319 4.99 18.70 -54.69
N SER A 320 5.03 17.37 -54.50
CA SER A 320 4.36 16.40 -55.37
C SER A 320 3.99 15.15 -54.58
N ALA A 321 2.74 14.72 -54.76
CA ALA A 321 2.03 13.70 -54.00
C ALA A 321 2.49 12.26 -54.28
N ARG A 322 2.27 11.41 -53.26
CA ARG A 322 1.66 10.05 -53.27
C ARG A 322 2.41 9.12 -52.32
N ASP A 323 1.82 8.85 -51.15
CA ASP A 323 1.16 7.56 -50.92
C ASP A 323 0.51 7.54 -49.53
N ASP A 324 -0.75 7.10 -49.55
CA ASP A 324 -1.71 7.07 -48.46
C ASP A 324 -1.33 6.09 -47.36
N LEU A 325 -1.31 6.56 -46.10
CA LEU A 325 -1.66 5.79 -44.89
C LEU A 325 -2.00 6.83 -43.79
N PRO A 326 -3.17 6.73 -43.11
CA PRO A 326 -3.55 7.73 -42.12
C PRO A 326 -2.62 7.67 -40.90
N PRO A 327 -2.17 8.83 -40.35
CA PRO A 327 -1.44 8.83 -39.10
C PRO A 327 -2.38 8.38 -37.97
N PRO A 328 -1.88 7.69 -36.92
CA PRO A 328 -2.69 7.44 -35.74
C PRO A 328 -3.11 8.78 -35.13
N CYS A 329 -4.39 9.11 -35.30
CA CYS A 329 -5.08 10.17 -34.57
C CYS A 329 -5.19 9.76 -33.11
N THR A 330 -4.13 9.94 -32.35
CA THR A 330 -4.19 10.08 -30.90
C THR A 330 -3.01 10.95 -30.47
N PRO A 331 -3.23 12.16 -29.92
CA PRO A 331 -2.15 12.87 -29.28
C PRO A 331 -1.61 11.98 -28.14
N PRO A 332 -0.31 12.05 -27.80
CA PRO A 332 0.19 11.39 -26.61
C PRO A 332 -0.61 11.93 -25.43
N VAL A 333 -1.46 11.09 -24.85
CA VAL A 333 -2.15 11.40 -23.61
C VAL A 333 -1.04 11.56 -22.59
N LYS A 334 -0.68 12.81 -22.29
CA LYS A 334 0.06 13.15 -21.09
C LYS A 334 -0.85 12.73 -19.93
N TYR A 335 -0.66 11.52 -19.42
CA TYR A 335 -1.18 11.15 -18.11
C TYR A 335 -0.45 12.02 -17.10
N GLN A 336 -1.03 13.18 -16.81
CA GLN A 336 -0.71 13.93 -15.62
C GLN A 336 -1.19 13.05 -14.45
N LEU A 337 -0.25 12.42 -13.75
CA LEU A 337 -0.50 11.62 -12.56
C LEU A 337 -1.11 12.55 -11.49
N HIS A 338 -2.44 12.72 -11.53
CA HIS A 338 -3.20 13.46 -10.53
C HIS A 338 -3.32 12.63 -9.25
N GLU A 339 -3.35 13.31 -8.11
CA GLU A 339 -3.30 12.80 -6.73
C GLU A 339 -4.50 11.93 -6.30
N ASP A 340 -5.22 11.30 -7.24
CA ASP A 340 -6.50 10.60 -7.04
C ASP A 340 -6.36 9.19 -6.44
N TRP A 341 -5.16 8.78 -6.03
CA TRP A 341 -4.91 7.38 -5.71
C TRP A 341 -4.98 7.10 -4.20
N ASN A 342 -6.17 6.69 -3.74
CA ASN A 342 -6.34 5.96 -2.49
C ASN A 342 -5.72 4.57 -2.62
N GLY A 343 -4.38 4.52 -2.47
CA GLY A 343 -3.45 3.40 -2.70
C GLY A 343 -4.01 2.00 -2.92
N ALA A 344 -3.48 1.30 -3.89
CA ALA A 344 -3.57 -0.16 -3.94
C ALA A 344 -2.18 -0.63 -4.34
N TYR A 345 -1.33 -0.92 -3.36
CA TYR A 345 0.00 -1.45 -3.65
C TYR A 345 -0.09 -2.97 -3.59
N CYS A 346 -0.20 -3.60 -4.75
CA CYS A 346 0.41 -4.91 -4.92
C CYS A 346 1.90 -4.64 -5.18
N ILE A 347 2.79 -5.47 -4.66
CA ILE A 347 4.21 -5.38 -4.99
C ILE A 347 4.55 -6.53 -5.91
N HIS A 348 5.05 -6.18 -7.10
CA HIS A 348 5.57 -7.11 -8.08
C HIS A 348 7.01 -7.49 -7.69
N ILE A 349 7.23 -8.71 -7.19
CA ILE A 349 8.57 -9.26 -7.06
C ILE A 349 8.90 -9.93 -8.40
N GLY A 350 9.70 -9.26 -9.23
CA GLY A 350 9.92 -9.68 -10.62
C GLY A 350 10.87 -10.87 -10.73
N ASN A 351 10.56 -11.77 -11.66
CA ASN A 351 11.50 -12.72 -12.23
C ASN A 351 12.04 -12.14 -13.54
N PRO A 352 13.35 -12.02 -13.79
CA PRO A 352 13.85 -11.73 -15.12
C PRO A 352 13.58 -12.92 -16.04
N GLU A 353 13.18 -12.64 -17.28
CA GLU A 353 12.81 -13.64 -18.29
C GLU A 353 13.80 -14.82 -18.41
N PRO A 354 13.32 -16.03 -18.71
CA PRO A 354 14.20 -17.14 -19.04
C PRO A 354 14.84 -16.88 -20.41
N ARG A 355 16.13 -16.50 -20.42
CA ARG A 355 16.93 -16.60 -21.64
C ARG A 355 16.97 -18.07 -22.07
N ARG A 356 16.37 -18.37 -23.22
CA ARG A 356 16.54 -19.64 -23.93
C ARG A 356 18.03 -19.87 -24.18
N MET A 357 18.59 -20.90 -23.56
CA MET A 357 19.88 -21.46 -23.96
C MET A 357 19.68 -22.22 -25.28
N PRO A 358 20.50 -22.02 -26.32
CA PRO A 358 20.46 -22.85 -27.51
C PRO A 358 21.00 -24.25 -27.19
N THR A 359 20.22 -25.27 -27.54
CA THR A 359 20.60 -26.67 -27.49
C THR A 359 21.73 -26.92 -28.49
N HIS A 360 22.94 -27.23 -28.00
CA HIS A 360 23.98 -27.87 -28.81
C HIS A 360 23.77 -29.38 -28.79
N THR A 361 23.20 -29.90 -29.88
CA THR A 361 23.32 -31.31 -30.26
C THR A 361 24.77 -31.60 -30.62
N ARG A 362 25.41 -32.54 -29.91
CA ARG A 362 26.60 -33.25 -30.41
C ARG A 362 26.21 -34.68 -30.76
N HIS A 363 26.46 -35.02 -32.01
CA HIS A 363 26.50 -36.38 -32.55
C HIS A 363 27.71 -37.14 -32.01
N SER A 364 27.49 -38.41 -31.69
CA SER A 364 28.33 -39.59 -31.97
C SER A 364 27.49 -40.81 -31.53
N ALA A 365 27.00 -41.66 -32.43
CA ALA A 365 27.68 -42.87 -32.95
C ALA A 365 28.10 -43.80 -31.78
N ASP A 366 27.80 -45.09 -31.71
CA ASP A 366 27.42 -46.06 -32.73
C ASP A 366 27.10 -47.40 -32.04
N MET A 367 26.40 -48.28 -32.78
CA MET A 367 26.42 -49.75 -32.73
C MET A 367 25.47 -50.59 -31.83
N CYS A 368 24.79 -51.48 -32.57
CA CYS A 368 24.01 -52.69 -32.28
C CYS A 368 22.54 -52.54 -31.86
#